data_AF-A0A3C1Z770-F1
#
_entry.id   AF-A0A3C1Z770-F1
#
_cell.length_a   1.000
_cell.length_b   1.000
_cell.length_c   1.000
_cell.angle_alpha   90.00
_cell.angle_beta   90.00
_cell.angle_gamma   90.00
#
_symmetry.space_group_name_H-M   'P 1'
#
loop_
_entity.id
_entity.type
_entity.pdbx_description
1 polymer ?
#
loop_
_entity_poly.entity_id
_entity_poly.type
_entity_poly.pdbx_seq_one_letter_code
_entity_poly.pdbx_strand_id
1 'polypeptide(L)'
;MNIADRSLALVDLALRRRFAFVGLEPRLGQVWRDWVVKECAVHPGLVADIERRIAELNDQIAADARLGKQFRIGHSYVTPAHRLEAGDTKKWFLQVVETEIGPLLDEYWFDAPDEAQKAIARLTQGW
;
A
#
# COMPACT_ATOMS: atom_id res chain seq x y z
N MET A 1 -6.77 1.24 -16.01
CA MET A 1 -5.76 2.31 -16.20
C MET A 1 -5.12 2.55 -14.85
N ASN A 2 -3.78 2.55 -14.75
CA ASN A 2 -3.12 2.99 -13.52
C ASN A 2 -3.33 4.51 -13.39
N ILE A 3 -3.84 4.95 -12.24
CA ILE A 3 -4.22 6.36 -11.99
C ILE A 3 -3.14 7.13 -11.21
N ALA A 4 -2.10 6.45 -10.71
CA ALA A 4 -0.95 7.10 -10.09
C ALA A 4 -0.10 7.84 -11.13
N ASP A 5 -0.01 7.28 -12.34
CA ASP A 5 0.69 7.91 -13.46
C ASP A 5 -0.19 8.97 -14.14
N ARG A 6 0.08 10.24 -13.82
CA ARG A 6 -0.61 11.39 -14.40
C ARG A 6 -0.18 11.68 -15.85
N SER A 7 0.95 11.15 -16.32
CA SER A 7 1.42 11.38 -17.70
C SER A 7 0.52 10.68 -18.74
N LEU A 8 -0.06 9.54 -18.36
CA LEU A 8 -1.02 8.80 -19.17
C LEU A 8 -2.42 9.41 -19.15
N ALA A 9 -2.70 10.39 -18.29
CA ALA A 9 -4.02 10.99 -18.13
C ALA A 9 -4.45 11.86 -19.31
N LEU A 10 -3.56 12.16 -20.27
CA LEU A 10 -3.85 12.93 -21.50
C LEU A 10 -4.58 12.11 -22.59
N VAL A 11 -5.30 11.04 -22.25
CA VAL A 11 -6.22 10.39 -23.20
C VAL A 11 -7.36 11.37 -23.55
N ASP A 12 -7.55 11.60 -24.85
CA ASP A 12 -8.56 12.46 -25.45
C ASP A 12 -9.94 12.31 -24.77
N LEU A 13 -10.52 13.45 -24.37
CA LEU A 13 -11.85 13.54 -23.74
C LEU A 13 -12.94 12.88 -24.62
N ALA A 14 -12.80 12.95 -25.95
CA ALA A 14 -13.70 12.31 -26.90
C ALA A 14 -13.67 10.78 -26.83
N LEU A 15 -12.53 10.20 -26.47
CA LEU A 15 -12.38 8.77 -26.24
C LEU A 15 -12.90 8.39 -24.86
N ARG A 16 -12.64 9.20 -23.82
CA ARG A 16 -13.10 8.93 -22.45
C ARG A 16 -14.62 8.81 -22.35
N ARG A 17 -15.40 9.66 -23.03
CA ARG A 17 -16.88 9.57 -23.03
C ARG A 17 -17.45 8.27 -23.60
N ARG A 18 -16.63 7.41 -24.21
CA ARG A 18 -17.04 6.08 -24.72
C ARG A 18 -16.95 4.97 -23.67
N PHE A 19 -16.38 5.26 -22.51
CA PHE A 19 -16.19 4.27 -21.44
C PHE A 19 -16.95 4.67 -20.17
N ALA A 20 -17.48 3.67 -19.46
CA ALA A 20 -17.84 3.82 -18.05
C ALA A 20 -16.58 3.61 -17.21
N PHE A 21 -16.33 4.52 -16.25
CA PHE A 21 -15.17 4.43 -15.36
C PHE A 21 -15.60 3.89 -14.00
N VAL A 22 -14.97 2.79 -13.59
CA VAL A 22 -15.15 2.20 -12.25
C VAL A 22 -13.82 2.30 -11.52
N GLY A 23 -13.82 3.01 -10.40
CA GLY A 23 -12.66 3.10 -9.51
C GLY A 23 -12.52 1.82 -8.69
N LEU A 24 -11.31 1.27 -8.65
CA LEU A 24 -10.95 0.21 -7.72
C LEU A 24 -10.05 0.81 -6.64
N GLU A 25 -10.28 0.37 -5.41
CA GLU A 25 -9.57 0.88 -4.24
C GLU A 25 -8.80 -0.25 -3.56
N PRO A 26 -7.63 0.03 -2.98
CA PRO A 26 -6.97 -0.94 -2.13
C PRO A 26 -7.89 -1.28 -0.96
N ARG A 27 -8.22 -2.56 -0.82
CA ARG A 27 -9.03 -3.07 0.29
C ARG A 27 -8.28 -4.16 1.01
N LEU A 28 -7.86 -3.83 2.22
CA LEU A 28 -7.50 -4.79 3.25
C LEU A 28 -8.75 -5.02 4.12
N GLY A 29 -8.90 -6.22 4.66
CA GLY A 29 -10.11 -6.62 5.39
C GLY A 29 -10.20 -8.13 5.55
N GLN A 30 -11.32 -8.62 6.08
CA GLN A 30 -11.47 -10.03 6.46
C GLN A 30 -11.10 -11.02 5.34
N VAL A 31 -11.59 -10.77 4.11
CA VAL A 31 -11.29 -11.63 2.96
C VAL A 31 -9.79 -11.71 2.68
N TRP A 32 -9.09 -10.57 2.75
CA TRP A 32 -7.64 -10.54 2.56
C TRP A 32 -6.92 -11.23 3.73
N ARG A 33 -7.32 -10.94 4.99
CA ARG A 33 -6.73 -11.56 6.19
C ARG A 33 -6.82 -13.08 6.13
N ASP A 34 -8.01 -13.61 5.85
CA ASP A 34 -8.26 -15.05 5.78
C ASP A 34 -7.40 -15.70 4.69
N TRP A 35 -7.26 -15.03 3.54
CA TRP A 35 -6.46 -15.51 2.42
C TRP A 35 -4.97 -15.56 2.76
N VAL A 36 -4.37 -14.47 3.27
CA VAL A 36 -2.92 -14.44 3.55
C VAL A 36 -2.53 -15.34 4.72
N VAL A 37 -3.42 -15.51 5.71
CA VAL A 37 -3.20 -16.46 6.80
C VAL A 37 -3.18 -17.89 6.28
N LYS A 38 -4.16 -18.25 5.45
CA LYS A 38 -4.33 -19.62 4.96
C LYS A 38 -3.28 -19.99 3.91
N GLU A 39 -3.13 -19.16 2.88
CA GLU A 39 -2.35 -19.47 1.69
C GLU A 39 -0.88 -19.05 1.86
N CYS A 40 -0.62 -17.92 2.51
CA CYS A 40 0.73 -17.37 2.66
C CYS A 40 1.38 -17.62 4.03
N ALA A 41 0.70 -18.28 4.97
CA ALA A 41 1.19 -18.53 6.33
C ALA A 41 1.55 -17.24 7.11
N VAL A 42 0.88 -16.13 6.81
CA VAL A 42 0.97 -14.91 7.63
C VAL A 42 0.41 -15.19 9.02
N HIS A 43 1.10 -14.73 10.06
CA HIS A 43 0.70 -14.98 11.44
C HIS A 43 -0.67 -14.34 11.75
N PRO A 44 -1.69 -15.12 12.21
CA PRO A 44 -3.04 -14.60 12.45
C PRO A 44 -3.10 -13.44 13.44
N GLY A 45 -2.21 -13.44 14.44
CA GLY A 45 -2.12 -12.35 15.43
C GLY A 45 -1.47 -11.07 14.91
N LEU A 46 -0.75 -11.11 13.77
CA LEU A 46 -0.03 -9.95 13.23
C LEU A 46 -0.69 -9.38 11.97
N VAL A 47 -1.51 -10.16 11.26
CA VAL A 47 -2.16 -9.73 10.02
C VAL A 47 -3.05 -8.49 10.21
N ALA A 48 -3.74 -8.39 11.36
CA ALA A 48 -4.58 -7.24 11.69
C ALA A 48 -3.76 -5.97 11.93
N ASP A 49 -2.55 -6.10 12.49
CA ASP A 49 -1.63 -4.97 12.66
C ASP A 49 -1.10 -4.47 11.31
N ILE A 50 -0.76 -5.39 10.38
CA ILE A 50 -0.35 -5.01 9.02
C ILE A 50 -1.47 -4.24 8.31
N GLU A 51 -2.70 -4.76 8.37
CA GLU A 51 -3.87 -4.09 7.80
C GLU A 51 -4.05 -2.68 8.35
N ARG A 52 -4.02 -2.54 9.68
CA ARG A 52 -4.17 -1.25 10.34
C ARG A 52 -3.11 -0.25 9.89
N ARG A 53 -1.83 -0.66 9.88
CA ARG A 53 -0.71 0.21 9.49
C ARG A 53 -0.82 0.70 8.05
N ILE A 54 -1.18 -0.18 7.12
CA ILE A 54 -1.37 0.21 5.71
C ILE A 54 -2.63 1.06 5.52
N ALA A 55 -3.70 0.80 6.28
CA ALA A 55 -4.89 1.65 6.25
C ALA A 55 -4.58 3.08 6.73
N GLU A 56 -3.88 3.23 7.86
CA GLU A 56 -3.45 4.52 8.40
C GLU A 56 -2.52 5.26 7.43
N LEU A 57 -1.57 4.57 6.80
CA LEU A 57 -0.72 5.13 5.75
C LEU A 57 -1.55 5.62 4.55
N ASN A 58 -2.50 4.81 4.10
CA ASN A 58 -3.36 5.13 2.98
C ASN A 58 -4.27 6.34 3.25
N ASP A 59 -4.73 6.50 4.48
CA ASP A 59 -5.49 7.68 4.90
C ASP A 59 -4.60 8.93 4.92
N GLN A 60 -3.35 8.82 5.39
CA GLN A 60 -2.37 9.92 5.32
C GLN A 60 -2.07 10.33 3.86
N ILE A 61 -1.79 9.37 2.98
CA ILE A 61 -1.54 9.63 1.55
C ILE A 61 -2.78 10.28 0.89
N ALA A 62 -3.98 9.78 1.20
CA ALA A 62 -5.22 10.29 0.63
C ALA A 62 -5.55 11.71 1.09
N ALA A 63 -5.15 12.09 2.30
CA ALA A 63 -5.35 13.42 2.86
C ALA A 63 -4.31 14.45 2.38
N ASP A 64 -3.15 14.02 1.88
CA ASP A 64 -2.12 14.93 1.36
C ASP A 64 -2.56 15.53 0.01
N ALA A 65 -2.60 16.88 -0.05
CA ALA A 65 -3.02 17.63 -1.22
C ALA A 65 -2.12 17.43 -2.46
N ARG A 66 -0.86 17.01 -2.27
CA ARG A 66 0.09 16.75 -3.37
C ARG A 66 -0.18 15.41 -4.05
N LEU A 67 -0.62 14.42 -3.27
CA LEU A 67 -0.81 13.03 -3.69
C LEU A 67 -2.28 12.74 -4.02
N GLY A 68 -3.10 12.61 -2.97
CA GLY A 68 -4.49 12.19 -3.03
C GLY A 68 -4.68 10.67 -3.16
N LYS A 69 -5.94 10.24 -3.21
CA LYS A 69 -6.38 8.82 -3.13
C LYS A 69 -5.75 7.87 -4.15
N GLN A 70 -5.31 8.40 -5.29
CA GLN A 70 -4.72 7.65 -6.40
C GLN A 70 -3.31 7.13 -6.15
N PHE A 71 -2.62 7.65 -5.12
CA PHE A 71 -1.28 7.21 -4.69
C PHE A 71 -1.33 6.22 -3.53
N ARG A 72 -2.53 5.77 -3.12
CA ARG A 72 -2.64 4.79 -2.04
C ARG A 72 -1.91 3.49 -2.38
N ILE A 73 -1.26 2.93 -1.37
CA ILE A 73 -0.55 1.67 -1.42
C ILE A 73 -1.53 0.52 -1.63
N GLY A 74 -1.26 -0.26 -2.67
CA GLY A 74 -2.00 -1.48 -3.01
C GLY A 74 -1.77 -2.60 -2.01
N HIS A 75 -2.76 -3.48 -1.85
CA HIS A 75 -2.62 -4.69 -1.02
C HIS A 75 -1.56 -5.66 -1.57
N SER A 76 -1.13 -5.52 -2.83
CA SER A 76 -0.09 -6.33 -3.45
C SER A 76 1.24 -6.29 -2.68
N TYR A 77 1.65 -5.13 -2.17
CA TYR A 77 2.88 -4.99 -1.37
C TYR A 77 2.86 -5.86 -0.12
N VAL A 78 1.68 -5.96 0.50
CA VAL A 78 1.48 -6.75 1.73
C VAL A 78 0.82 -8.10 1.47
N THR A 79 0.87 -8.60 0.24
CA THR A 79 0.41 -9.94 -0.11
C THR A 79 1.62 -10.77 -0.54
N PRO A 80 2.16 -11.66 0.32
CA PRO A 80 3.36 -12.42 -0.01
C PRO A 80 3.22 -13.21 -1.31
N ALA A 81 4.20 -13.12 -2.20
CA ALA A 81 4.24 -13.91 -3.44
C ALA A 81 4.46 -15.41 -3.18
N HIS A 82 5.06 -15.73 -2.04
CA HIS A 82 5.33 -17.09 -1.60
C HIS A 82 4.90 -17.27 -0.15
N ARG A 83 4.68 -18.53 0.23
CA ARG A 83 4.35 -18.89 1.60
C ARG A 83 5.52 -18.53 2.52
N LEU A 84 5.23 -17.82 3.60
CA LEU A 84 6.22 -17.43 4.60
C LEU A 84 6.60 -18.62 5.48
N GLU A 85 7.82 -18.59 6.02
CA GLU A 85 8.21 -19.49 7.09
C GLU A 85 7.49 -19.14 8.40
N ALA A 86 7.30 -20.15 9.25
CA ALA A 86 6.60 -19.95 10.52
C ALA A 86 7.36 -18.97 11.42
N GLY A 87 6.70 -17.87 11.79
CA GLY A 87 7.29 -16.81 12.62
C GLY A 87 7.93 -15.66 11.84
N ASP A 88 8.11 -15.78 10.53
CA ASP A 88 8.83 -14.79 9.73
C ASP A 88 7.96 -13.60 9.27
N THR A 89 6.66 -13.59 9.58
CA THR A 89 5.72 -12.52 9.19
C THR A 89 6.24 -11.13 9.50
N LYS A 90 6.79 -10.93 10.71
CA LYS A 90 7.30 -9.63 11.15
C LYS A 90 8.52 -9.21 10.33
N LYS A 91 9.48 -10.11 10.18
CA LYS A 91 10.72 -9.90 9.41
C LYS A 91 10.41 -9.61 7.95
N TRP A 92 9.51 -10.39 7.34
CA TRP A 92 9.05 -10.17 5.97
C TRP A 92 8.41 -8.79 5.82
N PHE A 93 7.52 -8.38 6.73
CA PHE A 93 6.88 -7.08 6.64
C PHE A 93 7.90 -5.93 6.78
N LEU A 94 8.87 -6.03 7.69
CA LEU A 94 9.94 -5.05 7.82
C LEU A 94 10.78 -4.95 6.54
N GLN A 95 11.08 -6.08 5.90
CA GLN A 95 11.78 -6.11 4.61
C GLN A 95 10.97 -5.42 3.50
N VAL A 96 9.66 -5.71 3.38
CA VAL A 96 8.78 -5.03 2.41
C VAL A 96 8.77 -3.52 2.66
N VAL A 97 8.72 -3.09 3.91
CA VAL A 97 8.77 -1.66 4.26
C VAL A 97 10.11 -1.05 3.86
N GLU A 98 11.22 -1.74 4.09
CA GLU A 98 12.56 -1.25 3.78
C GLU A 98 12.85 -1.19 2.27
N THR A 99 12.47 -2.24 1.52
CA THR A 99 12.90 -2.40 0.12
C THR A 99 11.90 -1.91 -0.90
N GLU A 100 10.64 -1.76 -0.52
CA GLU A 100 9.56 -1.44 -1.47
C GLU A 100 8.76 -0.21 -1.05
N ILE A 101 8.11 -0.25 0.12
CA ILE A 101 7.22 0.85 0.54
C ILE A 101 8.04 2.10 0.89
N GLY A 102 9.14 1.97 1.63
CA GLY A 102 9.98 3.08 2.05
C GLY A 102 10.50 3.92 0.89
N PRO A 103 11.21 3.33 -0.09
CA PRO A 103 11.66 4.05 -1.28
C PRO A 103 10.52 4.70 -2.05
N LEU A 104 9.35 4.05 -2.14
CA LEU A 104 8.17 4.65 -2.76
C LEU A 104 7.66 5.88 -2.00
N LEU A 105 7.67 5.85 -0.67
CA LEU A 105 7.30 6.99 0.16
C LEU A 105 8.32 8.13 0.03
N ASP A 106 9.61 7.83 -0.11
CA ASP A 106 10.64 8.83 -0.40
C ASP A 106 10.40 9.50 -1.76
N GLU A 107 9.92 8.77 -2.77
CA GLU A 107 9.50 9.36 -4.05
C GLU A 107 8.24 10.22 -3.91
N TYR A 108 7.23 9.74 -3.17
CA TYR A 108 5.97 10.45 -2.97
C TYR A 108 6.17 11.78 -2.22
N TRP A 109 7.05 11.79 -1.24
CA TRP A 109 7.40 12.96 -0.44
C TRP A 109 8.84 13.41 -0.71
N PHE A 110 9.25 13.44 -1.98
CA PHE A 110 10.58 13.90 -2.41
C PHE A 110 10.94 15.28 -1.84
N ASP A 111 10.00 16.24 -1.86
CA ASP A 111 10.18 17.59 -1.29
C ASP A 111 9.92 17.67 0.22
N ALA A 112 9.55 16.56 0.87
CA ALA A 112 9.24 16.49 2.30
C ALA A 112 9.77 15.19 2.94
N PRO A 113 11.10 14.97 2.95
CA PRO A 113 11.70 13.73 3.43
C PRO A 113 11.32 13.39 4.87
N ASP A 114 11.13 14.40 5.73
CA ASP A 114 10.68 14.17 7.11
C ASP A 114 9.30 13.49 7.18
N GLU A 115 8.40 13.76 6.24
CA GLU A 115 7.08 13.11 6.19
C GLU A 115 7.19 11.64 5.77
N ALA A 116 8.04 11.34 4.77
CA ALA A 116 8.36 9.96 4.39
C ALA A 116 8.94 9.19 5.57
N GLN A 117 9.97 9.73 6.22
CA GLN A 117 10.64 9.06 7.34
C GLN A 117 9.70 8.83 8.53
N LYS A 118 8.82 9.79 8.85
CA LYS A 118 7.77 9.59 9.88
C LYS A 118 6.79 8.48 9.48
N ALA A 119 6.36 8.43 8.23
CA ALA A 119 5.45 7.40 7.74
C ALA A 119 6.09 6.01 7.80
N ILE A 120 7.33 5.88 7.33
CA ILE A 120 8.13 4.63 7.41
C ILE A 120 8.30 4.20 8.87
N ALA A 121 8.69 5.11 9.76
CA ALA A 121 8.85 4.81 11.18
C ALA A 121 7.54 4.34 11.84
N ARG A 122 6.38 4.89 11.45
CA ARG A 122 5.07 4.39 11.94
C ARG A 122 4.76 2.99 11.44
N LEU A 123 5.15 2.62 10.22
CA LEU A 123 4.97 1.26 9.72
C LEU A 123 5.78 0.25 10.54
N THR A 124 7.01 0.60 10.92
CA THR A 124 7.89 -0.31 11.67
C THR A 124 7.77 -0.18 13.18
N GLN A 125 7.07 0.83 13.71
CA GLN A 125 7.05 1.11 15.15
C GLN A 125 6.64 -0.11 15.99
N GLY A 126 7.49 -0.48 16.94
CA GLY A 126 7.28 -1.63 17.84
C GLY A 126 7.61 -2.97 17.20
N TRP A 127 8.04 -2.98 15.93
CA TRP A 127 8.48 -4.15 15.19
C TRP A 127 9.98 -4.08 14.90
#